data_AF-A0A0R1VKS1-F1
#
_entry.id   AF-A0A0R1VKS1-F1
#
_cell.length_a   1.000
_cell.length_b   1.000
_cell.length_c   1.000
_cell.angle_alpha   90.00
_cell.angle_beta   90.00
_cell.angle_gamma   90.00
#
_symmetry.space_group_name_H-M   'P 1'
#
loop_
_entity.id
_entity.type
_entity.pdbx_description
1 polymer ?
#
loop_
_entity_poly.entity_id
_entity_poly.type
_entity_poly.pdbx_seq_one_letter_code
_entity_poly.pdbx_strand_id
1 'polypeptide(L)'
;MLGVLVGTVIYVIGSHSTAVYRNKMIWRNSLAGVEFGIGTLFYIFSVKQNGVTNAFIYSQLCSVISTFGDIWFLHEEKSKRQMTYIIIGLIFIVGAVF
;
A
#
# COMPACT_ATOMS: atom_id res chain seq x y z
N MET A 1 1.70 4.38 10.96
CA MET A 1 3.09 4.15 10.51
C MET A 1 4.10 4.46 11.61
N LEU A 2 4.16 5.70 12.13
CA LEU A 2 5.09 6.05 13.23
C LEU A 2 4.95 5.15 14.47
N GLY A 3 3.73 4.82 14.89
CA GLY A 3 3.51 3.91 16.03
C GLY A 3 4.04 2.49 15.82
N VAL A 4 3.95 1.97 14.58
CA VAL A 4 4.50 0.65 14.23
C VAL A 4 6.03 0.71 14.24
N LEU A 5 6.61 1.77 13.67
CA LEU A 5 8.06 1.97 13.67
C LEU A 5 8.62 2.08 15.09
N VAL A 6 8.00 2.87 15.95
CA VAL A 6 8.38 3.01 17.37
C VAL A 6 8.23 1.68 18.11
N GLY A 7 7.12 0.95 17.93
CA GLY A 7 6.90 -0.36 18.54
C GLY A 7 7.94 -1.40 18.11
N THR A 8 8.31 -1.43 16.83
CA THR A 8 9.37 -2.31 16.33
C THR A 8 10.74 -1.95 16.90
N VAL A 9 11.07 -0.66 17.02
CA VAL A 9 12.34 -0.22 17.62
C VAL A 9 12.44 -0.63 19.09
N ILE A 10 11.37 -0.45 19.88
CA ILE A 10 11.32 -0.88 21.28
C ILE A 10 11.50 -2.39 21.40
N TYR A 11 10.84 -3.17 20.55
CA TYR A 11 10.96 -4.63 20.53
C TYR A 11 12.38 -5.11 20.19
N VAL A 12 13.04 -4.48 19.21
CA VAL A 12 14.41 -4.83 18.82
C VAL A 12 15.43 -4.48 19.90
N ILE A 13 15.26 -3.33 20.57
CA ILE A 13 16.11 -2.95 21.71
C ILE A 13 15.91 -3.92 22.87
N GLY A 14 14.67 -4.29 23.19
CA GLY A 14 14.35 -5.22 24.29
C GLY A 14 14.76 -6.68 24.03
N SER A 15 14.86 -7.11 22.77
CA SER A 15 15.22 -8.48 22.40
C SER A 15 16.71 -8.69 22.12
N HIS A 16 17.54 -7.64 22.17
CA HIS A 16 19.00 -7.67 21.90
C HIS A 16 19.40 -8.34 20.56
N SER A 17 18.46 -8.52 19.64
CA SER A 17 18.67 -9.25 18.38
C SER A 17 19.20 -8.32 17.30
N THR A 18 20.49 -7.98 17.39
CA THR A 18 21.18 -7.12 16.40
C THR A 18 21.38 -7.81 15.04
N ALA A 19 21.19 -9.13 14.97
CA ALA A 19 21.24 -9.92 13.74
C ALA A 19 20.15 -9.53 12.72
N VAL A 20 19.08 -8.89 13.20
CA VAL A 20 17.94 -8.39 12.43
C VAL A 20 18.43 -7.41 11.33
N TYR A 21 19.29 -6.44 11.66
CA TYR A 21 19.80 -5.44 10.71
C TYR A 21 20.69 -6.00 9.59
N ARG A 22 21.21 -7.22 9.74
CA ARG A 22 22.06 -7.89 8.75
C ARG A 22 21.23 -8.49 7.61
N ASN A 23 19.92 -8.59 7.77
CA ASN A 23 19.03 -9.17 6.77
C ASN A 23 18.57 -8.12 5.75
N LYS A 24 18.93 -8.35 4.47
CA LYS A 24 18.53 -7.50 3.33
C LYS A 24 17.01 -7.38 3.18
N MET A 25 16.24 -8.35 3.69
CA MET A 25 14.77 -8.32 3.68
C MET A 25 14.21 -7.18 4.54
N ILE A 26 14.89 -6.82 5.63
CA ILE A 26 14.42 -5.75 6.52
C ILE A 26 14.55 -4.40 5.84
N TRP A 27 15.66 -4.16 5.15
CA TRP A 27 15.84 -2.94 4.34
C TRP A 27 14.77 -2.80 3.26
N ARG A 28 14.40 -3.90 2.58
CA ARG A 28 13.30 -3.90 1.59
C ARG A 28 11.95 -3.58 2.23
N ASN A 29 11.66 -4.16 3.39
CA ASN A 29 10.40 -3.90 4.11
C ASN A 29 10.34 -2.48 4.67
N SER A 30 11.47 -1.92 5.11
CA SER A 30 11.55 -0.52 5.54
C SER A 30 11.27 0.44 4.39
N LEU A 31 11.76 0.17 3.18
CA LEU A 31 11.44 0.97 1.99
C LEU A 31 9.94 0.96 1.69
N ALA A 32 9.29 -0.22 1.72
CA ALA A 32 7.84 -0.32 1.55
C ALA A 32 7.07 0.47 2.63
N GLY A 33 7.57 0.47 3.88
CA GLY A 33 7.02 1.28 4.97
C GLY A 33 7.15 2.79 4.73
N VAL A 34 8.25 3.24 4.12
CA VAL A 34 8.45 4.65 3.72
C VAL A 34 7.49 5.04 2.60
N GLU A 35 7.33 4.20 1.58
CA GLU A 35 6.37 4.42 0.48
C GLU A 35 4.94 4.59 1.01
N PHE A 36 4.53 3.71 1.93
CA PHE A 36 3.21 3.81 2.56
C PHE A 36 3.06 5.09 3.42
N GLY A 37 4.13 5.48 4.12
CA GLY A 37 4.18 6.73 4.87
C GLY A 37 3.97 7.95 3.98
N ILE A 38 4.66 7.99 2.84
CA ILE A 38 4.52 9.05 1.82
C ILE A 38 3.09 9.07 1.27
N GLY A 39 2.52 7.92 0.92
CA GLY A 39 1.12 7.83 0.46
C GLY A 39 0.11 8.36 1.48
N THR A 40 0.35 8.10 2.77
CA THR A 40 -0.48 8.64 3.85
C THR A 40 -0.39 10.15 3.96
N LEU A 41 0.80 10.74 3.75
CA LEU A 41 0.96 12.20 3.72
C LEU A 41 0.18 12.81 2.56
N PHE A 42 0.28 12.25 1.36
CA PHE A 42 -0.51 12.70 0.21
C PHE A 42 -2.01 12.58 0.45
N TYR A 43 -2.46 11.52 1.12
CA TYR A 43 -3.86 11.39 1.53
C TYR A 43 -4.29 12.53 2.47
N ILE A 44 -3.50 12.84 3.50
CA ILE A 44 -3.81 13.94 4.44
C ILE A 44 -3.88 15.29 3.70
N PHE A 45 -2.96 15.56 2.77
CA PHE A 45 -3.02 16.75 1.94
C PHE A 45 -4.28 16.77 1.05
N SER A 46 -4.62 15.64 0.44
CA SER A 46 -5.83 15.50 -0.37
C SER A 46 -7.10 15.72 0.45
N VAL A 47 -7.16 15.22 1.69
CA VAL A 47 -8.26 15.48 2.62
C VAL A 47 -8.39 16.97 2.91
N LYS A 48 -7.27 17.66 3.15
CA LYS A 48 -7.27 19.10 3.42
C LYS A 48 -7.75 19.93 2.23
N GLN A 49 -7.40 19.53 1.01
CA GLN A 49 -7.69 20.30 -0.20
C GLN A 49 -9.04 19.95 -0.83
N ASN A 50 -9.37 18.66 -0.89
CA ASN A 50 -10.52 18.13 -1.63
C ASN A 50 -11.66 17.65 -0.71
N GLY A 51 -11.44 17.63 0.60
CA GLY A 51 -12.36 17.04 1.57
C GLY A 51 -12.18 15.52 1.72
N VAL A 52 -12.64 14.98 2.85
CA VAL A 52 -12.47 13.56 3.20
C VAL A 52 -13.09 12.64 2.16
N THR A 53 -14.30 12.97 1.67
CA THR A 53 -15.02 12.14 0.69
C THR A 53 -14.24 12.02 -0.62
N ASN A 54 -13.80 13.12 -1.22
CA ASN A 54 -13.09 13.07 -2.49
C ASN A 54 -11.70 12.44 -2.34
N ALA A 55 -10.99 12.74 -1.25
CA ALA A 55 -9.71 12.10 -0.95
C ALA A 55 -9.83 10.58 -0.84
N PHE A 56 -10.92 10.09 -0.22
CA PHE A 56 -11.20 8.66 -0.13
C PHE A 56 -11.48 8.04 -1.50
N ILE A 57 -12.31 8.68 -2.33
CA ILE A 57 -12.58 8.24 -3.71
C ILE A 57 -11.27 8.10 -4.50
N TYR A 58 -10.38 9.10 -4.43
CA TYR A 58 -9.09 9.06 -5.12
C TYR A 58 -8.20 7.91 -4.64
N SER A 59 -8.16 7.63 -3.34
CA SER A 59 -7.40 6.49 -2.80
C SER A 59 -7.89 5.14 -3.33
N GLN A 60 -9.20 4.96 -3.50
CA GLN A 60 -9.74 3.71 -4.03
C GLN A 60 -9.47 3.57 -5.54
N LEU A 61 -9.52 4.67 -6.30
CA LEU A 61 -9.09 4.68 -7.69
C LEU A 61 -7.60 4.35 -7.87
N CYS A 62 -6.74 4.79 -6.95
CA CYS A 62 -5.32 4.41 -6.96
C CYS A 62 -5.14 2.89 -6.85
N SER A 63 -5.97 2.18 -6.07
CA SER A 63 -5.93 0.71 -5.98
C SER A 63 -6.27 0.03 -7.31
N VAL A 64 -7.23 0.59 -8.05
CA VAL A 64 -7.58 0.14 -9.41
C VAL A 64 -6.40 0.32 -10.36
N ILE A 65 -5.78 1.50 -10.34
CA ILE A 65 -4.60 1.81 -11.18
C ILE A 65 -3.44 0.90 -10.81
N SER A 66 -3.16 0.67 -9.53
CA SER A 66 -2.10 -0.23 -9.08
C SER A 66 -2.31 -1.63 -9.62
N THR A 67 -3.53 -2.16 -9.56
CA THR A 67 -3.83 -3.52 -10.03
C THR A 67 -3.55 -3.69 -11.53
N PHE A 68 -3.96 -2.73 -12.36
CA PHE A 68 -3.64 -2.76 -13.80
C PHE A 68 -2.16 -2.46 -14.06
N GLY A 69 -1.60 -1.51 -13.32
CA GLY A 69 -0.20 -1.12 -13.41
C GLY A 69 0.74 -2.27 -13.07
N ASP A 70 0.42 -3.07 -12.07
CA ASP A 70 1.17 -4.25 -11.66
C ASP A 70 1.14 -5.33 -12.76
N ILE A 71 -0.03 -5.60 -13.35
CA ILE A 71 -0.17 -6.56 -14.46
C ILE A 71 0.67 -6.11 -15.67
N TRP A 72 0.63 -4.82 -15.99
CA TRP A 72 1.37 -4.25 -17.12
C TRP A 72 2.88 -4.20 -16.85
N PHE A 73 3.29 -3.73 -15.66
CA PHE A 73 4.69 -3.60 -15.27
C PHE A 73 5.38 -4.96 -15.13
N LEU A 74 4.73 -5.93 -14.50
CA LEU A 74 5.26 -7.29 -14.36
C LEU A 74 5.08 -8.14 -15.63
N HIS A 75 4.42 -7.60 -16.68
CA HIS A 75 4.12 -8.31 -17.92
C HIS A 75 3.49 -9.69 -17.67
N GLU A 76 2.61 -9.79 -16.68
CA GLU A 76 1.97 -11.07 -16.33
C GLU A 76 0.82 -11.38 -17.28
N GLU A 77 0.97 -12.42 -18.10
CA GLU A 77 -0.14 -12.98 -18.85
C GLU A 77 -1.07 -13.77 -17.90
N LYS A 78 -2.11 -13.10 -17.39
CA LYS A 78 -3.12 -13.73 -16.56
C LYS A 78 -4.10 -14.54 -17.40
N SER A 79 -4.47 -15.73 -16.93
CA SER A 79 -5.51 -16.55 -17.55
C SER A 79 -6.85 -15.81 -17.56
N LYS A 80 -7.70 -16.08 -18.57
CA LYS A 80 -9.03 -15.44 -18.73
C LYS A 80 -9.86 -15.47 -17.45
N ARG A 81 -9.82 -16.58 -16.69
CA ARG A 81 -10.52 -16.71 -15.39
C ARG A 81 -9.96 -15.78 -14.31
N GLN A 82 -8.64 -15.65 -14.22
CA GLN A 82 -7.98 -14.76 -13.24
C GLN A 82 -8.30 -13.30 -13.55
N MET A 83 -8.28 -12.92 -14.82
CA MET A 83 -8.65 -11.57 -15.24
C MET A 83 -10.11 -11.26 -14.92
N THR A 84 -11.04 -12.21 -15.09
CA THR A 84 -12.45 -12.03 -14.67
C THR A 84 -12.58 -11.74 -13.17
N TYR A 85 -11.88 -12.48 -12.30
CA TYR A 85 -11.92 -12.22 -10.86
C TYR A 85 -11.35 -10.85 -10.49
N ILE A 86 -10.27 -10.42 -11.15
CA ILE A 86 -9.69 -9.09 -10.97
C ILE A 86 -10.71 -8.02 -11.36
N ILE A 87 -11.33 -8.13 -12.54
CA ILE A 87 -12.33 -7.16 -13.01
C ILE A 87 -13.53 -7.08 -12.05
N ILE A 88 -14.03 -8.23 -11.57
CA ILE A 88 -15.14 -8.27 -10.60
C ILE A 88 -14.73 -7.55 -9.31
N GLY A 89 -13.55 -7.84 -8.77
CA GLY A 89 -13.03 -7.17 -7.58
C GLY A 89 -12.89 -5.66 -7.75
N LEU A 90 -12.43 -5.21 -8.92
CA LEU A 90 -12.32 -3.79 -9.25
C LEU A 90 -13.69 -3.10 -9.35
N ILE A 91 -14.70 -3.77 -9.92
CA ILE A 91 -16.09 -3.27 -9.94
C ILE A 91 -16.61 -3.09 -8.51
N PHE A 92 -16.32 -4.03 -7.60
CA PHE A 92 -16.69 -3.90 -6.19
C PHE A 92 -16.00 -2.72 -5.49
N ILE A 93 -14.70 -2.51 -5.74
CA ILE A 93 -13.97 -1.37 -5.17
C ILE A 93 -14.56 -0.05 -5.65
N VAL A 94 -14.85 0.08 -6.94
CA VAL A 94 -15.47 1.30 -7.49
C VAL A 94 -16.91 1.47 -6.99
N GLY A 95 -17.68 0.38 -6.92
CA GLY A 95 -19.07 0.42 -6.44
C GLY A 95 -19.20 0.74 -4.95
N ALA A 96 -18.22 0.39 -4.12
CA ALA A 96 -18.21 0.69 -2.68
C ALA A 96 -17.89 2.17 -2.36
N VAL A 97 -17.47 2.93 -3.38
CA VAL A 97 -16.99 4.31 -3.26
C VAL A 97 -18.07 5.34 -3.56
N PHE A 98 -19.13 4.92 -4.27
CA PHE A 98 -20.33 5.70 -4.56
C PHE A 98 -21.43 5.40 -3.56
#